data_AF-W2L9Y9-F1
#
_entry.id   AF-W2L9Y9-F1
#
_cell.length_a   1.000
_cell.length_b   1.000
_cell.length_c   1.000
_cell.angle_alpha   90.00
_cell.angle_beta   90.00
_cell.angle_gamma   90.00
#
_symmetry.space_group_name_H-M   'P 1'
#
loop_
_entity.id
_entity.type
_entity.pdbx_description
1 polymer ?
#
loop_
_entity_poly.entity_id
_entity_poly.type
_entity_poly.pdbx_seq_one_letter_code
_entity_poly.pdbx_strand_id
1 'polypeptide(L)'
;MPPTGIPPYIELYQKLDRQQQSVDELPSRLEERMERVLEKKGVAAGNITREMLREEIHSFLNEVGLQRSMASPTLQTRPAASRQYHLWGGKFHVLPREFSFPSIDPLGAWMLWWFGNPNLNYPAYKGISSDDLDTPQKKAMSSAWSIMMRHIINGIEDRIGSPMPEVSDEKHAIDLFKSDTKRCA
;
A
#
# COMPACT_ATOMS: atom_id res chain seq x y z
N MET A 1 20.18 -16.46 -23.93
CA MET A 1 19.15 -16.82 -22.94
C MET A 1 17.79 -16.64 -23.60
N PRO A 2 16.96 -17.68 -23.72
CA PRO A 2 15.64 -17.53 -24.31
C PRO A 2 14.78 -16.65 -23.38
N PRO A 3 14.07 -15.63 -23.91
CA PRO A 3 13.15 -14.85 -23.11
C PRO A 3 11.96 -15.75 -22.75
N THR A 4 11.86 -16.13 -21.48
CA THR A 4 10.64 -16.76 -20.95
C THR A 4 9.51 -15.75 -21.10
N GLY A 5 8.66 -15.95 -22.11
CA GLY A 5 7.50 -15.10 -22.43
C GLY A 5 6.35 -15.19 -21.42
N ILE A 6 6.68 -15.33 -20.14
CA ILE A 6 5.72 -15.41 -19.03
C ILE A 6 5.82 -14.08 -18.28
N PRO A 7 4.82 -13.19 -18.39
CA PRO A 7 4.81 -11.93 -17.67
C PRO A 7 4.86 -12.15 -16.15
N PRO A 8 5.57 -11.30 -15.38
CA PRO A 8 5.88 -11.47 -13.95
C PRO A 8 4.67 -11.58 -13.02
N TYR A 9 3.46 -11.33 -13.51
CA TYR A 9 2.25 -11.36 -12.70
C TYR A 9 1.70 -12.77 -12.45
N ILE A 10 1.96 -13.73 -13.35
CA ILE A 10 1.44 -15.10 -13.22
C ILE A 10 2.06 -15.82 -12.02
N GLU A 11 3.34 -15.59 -11.72
CA GLU A 11 4.00 -16.20 -10.56
C GLU A 11 3.45 -15.69 -9.23
N LEU A 12 3.05 -14.42 -9.17
CA LEU A 12 2.43 -13.85 -7.97
C LEU A 12 1.07 -14.50 -7.70
N TYR A 13 0.27 -14.68 -8.74
CA TYR A 13 -1.01 -15.36 -8.63
C TYR A 13 -0.87 -16.83 -8.24
N GLN A 14 0.09 -17.55 -8.80
CA GLN A 14 0.35 -18.94 -8.40
C GLN A 14 0.78 -19.05 -6.94
N LYS A 15 1.57 -18.09 -6.43
CA LYS A 15 1.94 -18.04 -5.01
C LYS A 15 0.72 -17.76 -4.13
N LEU A 16 -0.14 -16.82 -4.53
CA LEU A 16 -1.35 -16.48 -3.79
C LEU A 16 -2.34 -17.66 -3.76
N ASP A 17 -2.50 -18.36 -4.88
CA ASP A 17 -3.39 -19.51 -5.00
C ASP A 17 -2.94 -20.68 -4.11
N ARG A 18 -1.62 -20.95 -4.07
CA ARG A 18 -1.04 -21.95 -3.14
C ARG A 18 -1.20 -21.55 -1.68
N GLN A 19 -1.08 -20.26 -1.36
CA GLN A 19 -1.33 -19.76 0.00
C GLN A 19 -2.80 -19.89 0.38
N GLN A 20 -3.71 -19.57 -0.54
CA GLN A 20 -5.15 -19.68 -0.31
C GLN A 20 -5.55 -21.14 -0.10
N GLN A 21 -5.05 -22.06 -0.92
CA GLN A 21 -5.26 -23.51 -0.74
C GLN A 21 -4.74 -24.01 0.62
N SER A 22 -3.56 -23.54 1.03
CA SER A 22 -3.01 -23.91 2.34
C SER A 22 -3.89 -23.40 3.48
N VAL A 23 -4.46 -22.18 3.35
CA VAL A 23 -5.39 -21.58 4.33
C VAL A 23 -6.72 -22.31 4.35
N ASP A 24 -7.26 -22.70 3.19
CA ASP A 24 -8.52 -23.40 3.05
C ASP A 24 -8.45 -24.84 3.62
N GLU A 25 -7.27 -25.47 3.61
CA GLU A 25 -7.02 -26.79 4.22
C GLU A 25 -6.73 -26.74 5.73
N LEU A 26 -6.50 -25.55 6.33
CA LEU A 26 -6.21 -25.46 7.77
C LEU A 26 -7.31 -26.00 8.67
N PRO A 27 -8.62 -25.70 8.45
CA PRO A 27 -9.67 -26.10 9.37
C PRO A 27 -9.78 -27.63 9.48
N SER A 28 -9.77 -28.33 8.34
CA SER A 28 -9.89 -29.80 8.30
C SER A 28 -8.68 -30.49 8.90
N ARG A 29 -7.47 -29.99 8.61
CA ARG A 29 -6.23 -30.54 9.21
C ARG A 29 -6.13 -30.26 10.72
N LEU A 30 -6.68 -29.12 11.19
CA LEU A 30 -6.75 -28.79 12.60
C LEU A 30 -7.74 -29.72 13.33
N GLU A 31 -8.91 -29.95 12.75
CA GLU A 31 -9.93 -30.87 13.28
C GLU A 31 -9.37 -32.30 13.43
N GLU A 32 -8.75 -32.85 12.38
CA GLU A 32 -8.16 -34.20 12.41
C GLU A 32 -7.06 -34.32 13.50
N ARG A 33 -6.26 -33.27 13.68
CA ARG A 33 -5.19 -33.27 14.67
C ARG A 33 -5.73 -33.11 16.09
N MET A 34 -6.77 -32.32 16.30
CA MET A 34 -7.46 -32.21 17.58
C MET A 34 -8.16 -33.52 17.95
N GLU A 35 -8.84 -34.17 17.00
CA GLU A 35 -9.44 -35.50 17.20
C GLU A 35 -8.39 -36.52 17.67
N ARG A 36 -7.24 -36.60 16.99
CA ARG A 36 -6.12 -37.46 17.43
C ARG A 36 -5.60 -37.13 18.83
N VAL A 37 -5.52 -35.86 19.20
CA VAL A 37 -5.05 -35.45 20.54
C VAL A 37 -6.08 -35.86 21.60
N LEU A 38 -7.37 -35.67 21.32
CA LEU A 38 -8.48 -36.04 22.19
C LEU A 38 -8.55 -37.57 22.39
N GLU A 39 -8.32 -38.35 21.33
CA GLU A 39 -8.26 -39.82 21.38
C GLU A 39 -7.00 -40.33 22.11
N LYS A 40 -5.82 -39.78 21.78
CA LYS A 40 -4.53 -40.23 22.34
C LYS A 40 -4.38 -39.90 23.83
N LYS A 41 -5.00 -38.80 24.30
CA LYS A 41 -4.83 -38.29 25.66
C LYS A 41 -6.06 -38.44 26.55
N GLY A 42 -7.19 -38.85 25.98
CA GLY A 42 -8.42 -39.18 26.71
C GLY A 42 -9.08 -37.95 27.36
N VAL A 43 -10.14 -37.44 26.74
CA VAL A 43 -10.94 -36.31 27.27
C VAL A 43 -11.59 -36.64 28.62
N ALA A 44 -11.95 -37.90 28.83
CA ALA A 44 -12.73 -38.36 29.99
C ALA A 44 -12.01 -38.24 31.34
N ALA A 45 -10.68 -38.08 31.35
CA ALA A 45 -9.88 -38.01 32.59
C ALA A 45 -9.45 -36.59 32.99
N GLY A 46 -9.81 -35.56 32.21
CA GLY A 46 -9.44 -34.17 32.54
C GLY A 46 -7.95 -33.82 32.37
N ASN A 47 -7.19 -34.63 31.62
CA ASN A 47 -5.73 -34.50 31.47
C ASN A 47 -5.27 -33.49 30.39
N ILE A 48 -6.19 -32.76 29.75
CA ILE A 48 -5.84 -31.79 28.71
C ILE A 48 -5.51 -30.45 29.36
N THR A 49 -4.22 -30.11 29.40
CA THR A 49 -3.74 -28.81 29.89
C THR A 49 -3.68 -27.79 28.76
N ARG A 50 -3.78 -26.50 29.12
CA ARG A 50 -3.69 -25.38 28.18
C ARG A 50 -2.35 -25.34 27.44
N GLU A 51 -1.29 -25.71 28.13
CA GLU A 51 0.09 -25.73 27.65
C GLU A 51 0.26 -26.78 26.54
N MET A 52 -0.34 -27.96 26.72
CA MET A 52 -0.33 -29.02 25.72
C MET A 52 -1.08 -28.61 24.44
N LEU A 53 -2.24 -27.96 24.59
CA LEU A 53 -2.97 -27.38 23.45
C LEU A 53 -2.13 -26.34 22.72
N ARG A 54 -1.43 -25.49 23.45
CA ARG A 54 -0.57 -24.46 22.87
C ARG A 54 0.60 -25.07 22.08
N GLU A 55 1.27 -26.06 22.65
CA GLU A 55 2.37 -26.78 21.97
C GLU A 55 1.90 -27.48 20.70
N GLU A 56 0.74 -28.14 20.75
CA GLU A 56 0.20 -28.83 19.58
C GLU A 56 -0.22 -27.84 18.48
N ILE A 57 -0.85 -26.71 18.82
CA ILE A 57 -1.16 -25.65 17.84
C ILE A 57 0.12 -25.11 17.19
N HIS A 58 1.17 -24.86 17.98
CA HIS A 58 2.45 -24.38 17.44
C HIS A 58 3.13 -25.41 16.52
N SER A 59 3.12 -26.69 16.90
CA SER A 59 3.65 -27.77 16.08
C SER A 59 2.89 -27.91 14.77
N PHE A 60 1.56 -27.80 14.81
CA PHE A 60 0.72 -27.85 13.63
C PHE A 60 1.02 -26.68 12.67
N LEU A 61 1.07 -25.45 13.19
CA LEU A 61 1.35 -24.25 12.40
C LEU A 61 2.75 -24.29 11.74
N ASN A 62 3.71 -24.99 12.34
CA ASN A 62 5.01 -25.28 11.72
C ASN A 62 4.88 -26.27 10.55
N GLU A 63 4.11 -27.35 10.73
CA GLU A 63 3.94 -28.41 9.73
C GLU A 63 3.19 -27.95 8.47
N VAL A 64 2.17 -27.10 8.64
CA VAL A 64 1.43 -26.49 7.51
C VAL A 64 2.17 -25.35 6.82
N GLY A 65 3.44 -25.08 7.20
CA GLY A 65 4.25 -24.02 6.59
C GLY A 65 3.72 -22.60 6.82
N LEU A 66 2.80 -22.43 7.78
CA LEU A 66 2.17 -21.14 8.09
C LEU A 66 3.01 -20.29 9.06
N GLN A 67 4.11 -20.83 9.56
CA GLN A 67 5.13 -20.02 10.18
C GLN A 67 5.78 -19.17 9.12
N ARG A 68 5.25 -17.95 9.01
CA ARG A 68 5.92 -16.79 8.46
C ARG A 68 7.38 -16.88 8.90
N SER A 69 8.24 -17.30 7.97
CA SER A 69 9.66 -17.04 8.07
C SER A 69 9.79 -15.55 8.35
N MET A 70 10.13 -15.20 9.58
CA MET A 70 10.53 -13.86 9.96
C MET A 70 11.90 -13.50 9.34
N ALA A 71 12.43 -14.35 8.46
CA ALA A 71 13.28 -13.92 7.36
C ALA A 71 12.40 -13.80 6.09
N SER A 72 11.72 -12.66 5.95
CA SER A 72 11.35 -12.20 4.61
C SER A 72 12.64 -12.04 3.81
N PRO A 73 12.71 -12.43 2.52
CA PRO A 73 13.75 -11.89 1.66
C PRO A 73 13.66 -10.38 1.81
N THR A 74 14.80 -9.73 2.03
CA THR A 74 14.98 -8.28 1.95
C THR A 74 14.62 -7.82 0.53
N LEU A 75 13.33 -7.87 0.18
CA LEU A 75 12.71 -6.76 -0.50
C LEU A 75 12.96 -5.61 0.44
N GLN A 76 13.73 -4.63 -0.03
CA GLN A 76 13.87 -3.34 0.62
C GLN A 76 12.46 -2.83 0.88
N THR A 77 11.94 -3.16 2.06
CA THR A 77 10.67 -2.65 2.54
C THR A 77 11.02 -1.24 2.93
N ARG A 78 10.90 -0.33 1.95
CA ARG A 78 10.65 1.07 2.25
C ARG A 78 9.59 1.02 3.36
N PRO A 79 9.87 1.54 4.57
CA PRO A 79 8.99 1.34 5.72
C PRO A 79 7.58 1.65 5.25
N ALA A 80 6.66 0.69 5.40
CA ALA A 80 5.27 0.90 5.05
C ALA A 80 4.86 2.16 5.78
N ALA A 81 4.73 3.27 5.04
CA ALA A 81 4.37 4.55 5.62
C ALA A 81 3.09 4.28 6.38
N SER A 82 3.11 4.45 7.70
CA SER A 82 1.93 4.31 8.54
C SER A 82 0.94 5.35 8.03
N ARG A 83 0.08 4.95 7.09
CA ARG A 83 -0.93 5.86 6.54
C ARG A 83 -1.87 6.16 7.68
N GLN A 84 -1.83 7.41 8.14
CA GLN A 84 -2.75 7.90 9.14
C GLN A 84 -4.11 8.06 8.47
N TYR A 85 -5.13 7.45 9.06
CA TYR A 85 -6.51 7.57 8.59
C TYR A 85 -7.33 8.41 9.56
N HIS A 86 -8.30 9.13 9.03
CA HIS A 86 -9.20 10.00 9.76
C HIS A 86 -10.64 9.50 9.57
N LEU A 87 -11.42 9.51 10.65
CA LEU A 87 -12.83 9.13 10.61
C LEU A 87 -13.69 10.39 10.69
N TRP A 88 -14.41 10.69 9.62
CA TRP A 88 -15.42 11.75 9.60
C TRP A 88 -16.50 11.40 8.57
N GLY A 89 -17.73 11.88 8.77
CA GLY A 89 -18.86 11.51 7.90
C GLY A 89 -19.18 10.01 7.84
N GLY A 90 -18.73 9.22 8.84
CA GLY A 90 -18.91 7.77 8.88
C GLY A 90 -18.03 6.98 7.90
N LYS A 91 -17.03 7.63 7.28
CA LYS A 91 -16.10 7.00 6.33
C LYS A 91 -14.65 7.23 6.75
N PHE A 92 -13.77 6.34 6.29
CA PHE A 92 -12.33 6.50 6.46
C PHE A 92 -11.77 7.40 5.36
N HIS A 93 -10.96 8.36 5.78
CA HIS A 93 -10.36 9.37 4.93
C HIS A 93 -8.85 9.44 5.11
N VAL A 94 -8.14 9.79 4.05
CA VAL A 94 -6.67 9.95 4.08
C VAL A 94 -6.27 11.35 4.56
N LEU A 95 -7.21 12.29 4.58
CA LEU A 95 -7.00 13.65 5.06
C LEU A 95 -7.87 13.96 6.28
N PRO A 96 -7.38 14.77 7.22
CA PRO A 96 -8.20 15.28 8.31
C PRO A 96 -9.29 16.18 7.74
N ARG A 97 -10.45 16.23 8.42
CA ARG A 97 -11.58 17.08 8.02
C ARG A 97 -11.16 18.54 7.82
N GLU A 98 -10.30 19.05 8.70
CA GLU A 98 -9.82 20.44 8.69
C GLU A 98 -8.74 20.75 7.64
N PHE A 99 -8.39 19.78 6.77
CA PHE A 99 -7.39 19.99 5.73
C PHE A 99 -7.73 21.20 4.84
N SER A 100 -6.72 22.00 4.51
CA SER A 100 -6.80 23.07 3.53
C SER A 100 -5.60 23.04 2.61
N PHE A 101 -5.81 23.29 1.31
CA PHE A 101 -4.72 23.47 0.37
C PHE A 101 -3.91 24.73 0.73
N PRO A 102 -2.57 24.65 0.80
CA PRO A 102 -1.75 25.81 1.11
C PRO A 102 -1.75 26.80 -0.06
N SER A 103 -1.63 28.08 0.24
CA SER A 103 -1.28 29.11 -0.75
C SER A 103 0.24 29.10 -0.90
N ILE A 104 0.74 28.44 -1.94
CA ILE A 104 2.16 28.26 -2.21
C ILE A 104 2.45 28.54 -3.69
N ASP A 105 3.73 28.73 -4.01
CA ASP A 105 4.18 28.91 -5.38
C ASP A 105 4.01 27.63 -6.23
N PRO A 106 3.99 27.73 -7.57
CA PRO A 106 3.76 26.57 -8.45
C PRO A 106 4.77 25.43 -8.30
N LEU A 107 6.03 25.72 -7.94
CA LEU A 107 7.04 24.69 -7.69
C LEU A 107 6.73 23.97 -6.36
N GLY A 108 6.39 24.72 -5.31
CA GLY A 108 5.93 24.13 -4.05
C GLY A 108 4.68 23.27 -4.24
N ALA A 109 3.72 23.72 -5.05
CA ALA A 109 2.55 22.93 -5.40
C ALA A 109 2.95 21.64 -6.14
N TRP A 110 3.87 21.72 -7.11
CA TRP A 110 4.40 20.59 -7.85
C TRP A 110 5.05 19.54 -6.94
N MET A 111 5.80 19.98 -5.93
CA MET A 111 6.39 19.08 -4.93
C MET A 111 5.31 18.36 -4.11
N LEU A 112 4.30 19.08 -3.63
CA LEU A 112 3.17 18.49 -2.89
C LEU A 112 2.34 17.54 -3.76
N TRP A 113 2.26 17.77 -5.07
CA TRP A 113 1.57 16.90 -6.01
C TRP A 113 2.13 15.48 -6.05
N TRP A 114 3.46 15.36 -6.04
CA TRP A 114 4.16 14.06 -6.14
C TRP A 114 4.51 13.44 -4.79
N PHE A 115 4.88 14.24 -3.80
CA PHE A 115 5.42 13.74 -2.53
C PHE A 115 4.51 13.96 -1.33
N GLY A 116 3.50 14.83 -1.45
CA GLY A 116 2.65 15.20 -0.32
C GLY A 116 3.42 15.99 0.73
N ASN A 117 2.95 15.95 1.97
CA ASN A 117 3.62 16.60 3.10
C ASN A 117 3.96 15.58 4.19
N PRO A 118 5.19 15.05 4.21
CA PRO A 118 5.62 14.06 5.21
C PRO A 118 5.52 14.56 6.65
N ASN A 119 5.78 15.85 6.88
CA ASN A 119 5.73 16.44 8.23
C ASN A 119 4.32 16.42 8.82
N LEU A 120 3.29 16.49 7.96
CA LEU A 120 1.88 16.44 8.33
C LEU A 120 1.23 15.07 8.03
N ASN A 121 2.02 14.08 7.59
CA ASN A 121 1.53 12.79 7.09
C ASN A 121 0.49 12.89 5.95
N TYR A 122 0.53 13.96 5.16
CA TYR A 122 -0.37 14.09 4.02
C TYR A 122 0.16 13.34 2.81
N PRO A 123 -0.70 12.56 2.11
CA PRO A 123 -0.30 11.82 0.92
C PRO A 123 0.03 12.78 -0.23
N ALA A 124 0.59 12.24 -1.31
CA ALA A 124 0.75 12.95 -2.57
C ALA A 124 -0.60 13.48 -3.09
N TYR A 125 -0.63 14.76 -3.48
CA TYR A 125 -1.92 15.39 -3.80
C TYR A 125 -2.54 14.85 -5.09
N LYS A 126 -1.75 14.25 -5.97
CA LYS A 126 -2.21 13.56 -7.20
C LYS A 126 -3.27 12.49 -6.93
N GLY A 127 -3.24 11.87 -5.75
CA GLY A 127 -4.13 10.76 -5.37
C GLY A 127 -5.29 11.14 -4.46
N ILE A 128 -5.50 12.43 -4.16
CA ILE A 128 -6.58 12.87 -3.25
C ILE A 128 -7.94 12.70 -3.96
N SER A 129 -8.85 11.96 -3.33
CA SER A 129 -10.22 11.80 -3.83
C SER A 129 -11.08 13.02 -3.47
N SER A 130 -12.08 13.31 -4.29
CA SER A 130 -13.14 14.28 -3.94
C SER A 130 -13.90 13.89 -2.68
N ASP A 131 -13.97 12.59 -2.38
CA ASP A 131 -14.59 12.08 -1.15
C ASP A 131 -13.76 12.40 0.10
N ASP A 132 -12.44 12.62 -0.04
CA ASP A 132 -11.55 13.04 1.05
C ASP A 132 -11.61 14.54 1.36
N LEU A 133 -12.54 15.27 0.73
CA LEU A 133 -12.71 16.71 0.89
C LEU A 133 -14.13 17.03 1.38
N ASP A 134 -14.24 17.62 2.56
CA ASP A 134 -15.52 17.80 3.26
C ASP A 134 -16.41 18.92 2.68
N THR A 135 -15.84 19.85 1.92
CA THR A 135 -16.49 21.10 1.51
C THR A 135 -16.37 21.33 0.00
N PRO A 136 -17.39 21.94 -0.63
CA PRO A 136 -17.34 22.27 -2.06
C PRO A 136 -16.14 23.14 -2.44
N GLN A 137 -15.72 24.04 -1.56
CA GLN A 137 -14.56 24.91 -1.77
C GLN A 137 -13.25 24.12 -1.88
N LYS A 138 -13.03 23.13 -0.98
CA LYS A 138 -11.85 22.26 -1.05
C LYS A 138 -11.84 21.43 -2.33
N LYS A 139 -13.00 20.92 -2.74
CA LYS A 139 -13.17 20.18 -4.01
C LYS A 139 -12.84 21.06 -5.21
N ALA A 140 -13.34 22.30 -5.24
CA ALA A 140 -13.01 23.27 -6.30
C ALA A 140 -11.50 23.57 -6.36
N MET A 141 -10.85 23.72 -5.19
CA MET A 141 -9.41 23.93 -5.13
C MET A 141 -8.62 22.72 -5.64
N SER A 142 -9.03 21.50 -5.29
CA SER A 142 -8.45 20.27 -5.83
C SER A 142 -8.55 20.19 -7.35
N SER A 143 -9.69 20.59 -7.91
CA SER A 143 -9.87 20.70 -9.37
C SER A 143 -8.94 21.74 -9.99
N ALA A 144 -8.78 22.92 -9.36
CA ALA A 144 -7.87 23.96 -9.82
C ALA A 144 -6.41 23.48 -9.84
N TRP A 145 -5.97 22.81 -8.77
CA TRP A 145 -4.66 22.15 -8.71
C TRP A 145 -4.51 21.11 -9.82
N SER A 146 -5.52 20.26 -10.03
CA SER A 146 -5.48 19.23 -11.07
C SER A 146 -5.35 19.82 -12.48
N ILE A 147 -5.99 20.96 -12.75
CA ILE A 147 -5.87 21.70 -14.02
C ILE A 147 -4.46 22.28 -14.18
N MET A 148 -3.94 22.93 -13.13
CA MET A 148 -2.57 23.48 -13.14
C MET A 148 -1.54 22.38 -13.40
N MET A 149 -1.64 21.25 -12.70
CA MET A 149 -0.70 20.13 -12.85
C MET A 149 -0.77 19.52 -14.25
N ARG A 150 -1.97 19.42 -14.83
CA ARG A 150 -2.14 18.97 -16.21
C ARG A 150 -1.43 19.91 -17.20
N HIS A 151 -1.51 21.22 -17.00
CA HIS A 151 -0.79 22.17 -17.85
C HIS A 151 0.73 21.99 -17.76
N ILE A 152 1.28 21.83 -16.54
CA ILE A 152 2.71 21.59 -16.34
C ILE A 152 3.14 20.25 -16.98
N ILE A 153 2.38 19.17 -16.74
CA ILE A 153 2.66 17.85 -17.29
C ILE A 153 2.67 17.90 -18.82
N ASN A 154 1.65 18.49 -19.44
CA ASN A 154 1.59 18.60 -20.89
C ASN A 154 2.77 19.41 -21.45
N GLY A 155 3.18 20.49 -20.77
CA GLY A 155 4.34 21.29 -21.18
C GLY A 155 5.67 20.52 -21.10
N ILE A 156 5.81 19.63 -20.12
CA ILE A 156 6.94 18.70 -20.00
C ILE A 156 6.90 17.65 -21.11
N GLU A 157 5.74 17.01 -21.32
CA GLU A 157 5.55 15.97 -22.35
C GLU A 157 5.81 16.50 -23.76
N ASP A 158 5.34 17.71 -24.07
CA ASP A 158 5.60 18.40 -25.34
C ASP A 158 7.09 18.66 -25.59
N ARG A 159 7.87 18.87 -24.53
CA ARG A 159 9.31 19.13 -24.63
C ARG A 159 10.15 17.87 -24.74
N ILE A 160 9.79 16.84 -23.98
CA ILE A 160 10.51 15.57 -23.98
C ILE A 160 10.10 14.74 -25.22
N GLY A 161 8.91 14.98 -25.77
CA GLY A 161 8.33 14.20 -26.87
C GLY A 161 7.89 12.81 -26.43
N SER A 162 7.73 12.60 -25.12
CA SER A 162 7.31 11.33 -24.53
C SER A 162 6.34 11.57 -23.36
N PRO A 163 5.55 10.55 -22.96
CA PRO A 163 4.72 10.62 -21.77
C PRO A 163 5.52 10.94 -20.51
N MET A 164 4.84 11.49 -19.51
CA MET A 164 5.42 11.91 -18.24
C MET A 164 6.26 10.80 -17.59
N PRO A 165 7.55 11.03 -17.31
CA PRO A 165 8.40 10.05 -16.64
C PRO A 165 7.97 9.85 -15.18
N GLU A 166 8.34 8.70 -14.61
CA GLU A 166 8.11 8.43 -13.19
C GLU A 166 8.96 9.37 -12.32
N VAL A 167 8.31 10.13 -11.46
CA VAL A 167 8.97 11.09 -10.57
C VAL A 167 9.46 10.35 -9.31
N SER A 168 10.75 10.03 -9.29
CA SER A 168 11.39 9.20 -8.26
C SER A 168 11.84 9.98 -7.02
N ASP A 169 12.38 11.19 -7.20
CA ASP A 169 12.97 12.00 -6.14
C ASP A 169 12.76 13.50 -6.36
N GLU A 170 13.00 14.29 -5.31
CA GLU A 170 12.77 15.73 -5.32
C GLU A 170 13.60 16.47 -6.38
N LYS A 171 14.85 16.04 -6.59
CA LYS A 171 15.74 16.67 -7.55
C LYS A 171 15.23 16.48 -8.97
N HIS A 172 14.83 15.25 -9.30
CA HIS A 172 14.21 14.91 -10.57
C HIS A 172 12.91 15.70 -10.79
N ALA A 173 12.07 15.84 -9.76
CA ALA A 173 10.85 16.65 -9.84
C ALA A 173 11.16 18.13 -10.16
N ILE A 174 12.18 18.71 -9.52
CA ILE A 174 12.62 20.09 -9.76
C ILE A 174 13.16 20.25 -11.19
N ASP A 175 13.98 19.31 -11.65
CA ASP A 175 14.58 19.37 -12.99
C ASP A 175 13.50 19.29 -14.09
N LEU A 176 12.50 18.41 -13.91
CA LEU A 176 11.33 18.33 -14.78
C LEU A 176 10.54 19.63 -14.79
N PHE A 177 10.24 20.21 -13.63
CA PHE A 177 9.52 21.48 -13.55
C PHE A 177 10.28 22.62 -14.24
N LYS A 178 11.60 22.71 -14.02
CA LYS A 178 12.45 23.71 -14.68
C LYS A 178 12.50 23.54 -16.19
N SER A 179 12.36 22.31 -16.70
CA SER A 179 12.35 22.05 -18.14
C SER A 179 11.19 22.76 -18.84
N ASP A 180 10.02 22.84 -18.20
CA ASP A 180 8.82 23.50 -18.72
C ASP A 180 8.98 25.04 -18.76
N THR A 181 9.42 25.62 -17.64
CA THR A 181 9.54 27.09 -17.44
C THR A 181 10.50 27.81 -18.40
N LYS A 182 11.37 27.09 -19.12
CA LYS A 182 12.26 27.64 -20.15
C LYS A 182 11.54 28.11 -21.43
N ARG A 183 10.22 28.34 -21.41
CA ARG A 183 9.45 28.86 -22.56
C ARG A 183 9.14 30.35 -22.43
N CYS A 184 9.35 30.91 -21.24
CA CYS A 184 8.96 32.28 -20.89
C CYS A 184 10.15 33.19 -20.56
N ALA A 185 11.37 32.82 -20.98
CA ALA A 185 12.56 33.67 -20.92
C ALA A 185 13.09 33.92 -22.33
#